data_AF-A0A1E3P371-F1
#
_entry.id   AF-A0A1E3P371-F1
#
_cell.length_a   1.000
_cell.length_b   1.000
_cell.length_c   1.000
_cell.angle_alpha   90.00
_cell.angle_beta   90.00
_cell.angle_gamma   90.00
#
_symmetry.space_group_name_H-M   'P 1'
#
loop_
_entity.id
_entity.type
_entity.pdbx_description
1 polymer ?
#
loop_
_entity_poly.entity_id
_entity_poly.type
_entity_poly.pdbx_seq_one_letter_code
_entity_poly.pdbx_strand_id
1 'polypeptide(L)'
;MMLQLDPAELLRETLEGCDIETDLDTIDRIAENLKQLQDERNQNIITEQQELQELSEKLADEQQNIESLENSSTRQEIKSKLKTNQSLELSMNKNLKELTSIKQDLSTNLSNLVDDYNSLDKQIEELDFIEDDEDKDAIVLKLMVYRKFGLKIDIPSNTLIIYNKEKNLTDFLNYGDEKYSDYFISNYIWDRF
;
A
#
# COMPACT_ATOMS: atom_id res chain seq x y z
N MET A 1 -16.12 -64.34 98.11
CA MET A 1 -17.17 -63.57 98.79
C MET A 1 -17.97 -62.85 97.70
N MET A 2 -18.78 -63.62 96.96
CA MET A 2 -19.56 -63.17 95.80
C MET A 2 -20.96 -63.80 95.92
N LEU A 3 -21.63 -63.53 97.04
CA LEU A 3 -22.99 -63.97 97.32
C LEU A 3 -23.51 -63.10 98.48
N GLN A 4 -23.69 -61.80 98.22
CA GLN A 4 -24.13 -60.85 99.25
C GLN A 4 -25.14 -59.80 98.77
N LEU A 5 -25.57 -59.81 97.51
CA LEU A 5 -26.81 -59.10 97.15
C LEU A 5 -27.93 -60.14 97.10
N ASP A 6 -29.00 -59.89 97.84
CA ASP A 6 -30.24 -60.63 97.69
C ASP A 6 -30.68 -60.49 96.22
N PRO A 7 -30.92 -61.58 95.46
CA PRO A 7 -31.38 -61.49 94.08
C PRO A 7 -32.63 -60.61 93.92
N ALA A 8 -33.45 -60.49 94.96
CA ALA A 8 -34.59 -59.57 94.97
C ALA A 8 -34.17 -58.09 94.98
N GLU A 9 -33.08 -57.75 95.67
CA GLU A 9 -32.52 -56.40 95.75
C GLU A 9 -31.89 -55.99 94.41
N LEU A 10 -31.15 -56.89 93.75
CA LEU A 10 -30.60 -56.65 92.42
C LEU A 10 -31.70 -56.40 91.38
N LEU A 11 -32.78 -57.20 91.40
CA LEU A 11 -33.91 -57.00 90.50
C LEU A 11 -34.57 -55.64 90.72
N ARG A 12 -34.68 -55.21 91.98
CA ARG A 12 -35.24 -53.91 92.33
C ARG A 12 -34.34 -52.75 91.89
N GLU A 13 -33.03 -52.83 92.11
CA GLU A 13 -32.07 -51.85 91.60
C GLU A 13 -32.09 -51.77 90.07
N THR A 14 -32.20 -52.90 89.37
CA THR A 14 -32.31 -52.89 87.89
C THR A 14 -33.64 -52.32 87.40
N LEU A 15 -34.72 -52.47 88.17
CA LEU A 15 -36.03 -51.91 87.84
C LEU A 15 -36.05 -50.39 88.12
N GLU A 16 -35.44 -49.94 89.21
CA GLU A 16 -35.29 -48.53 89.56
C GLU A 16 -34.31 -47.80 88.62
N GLY A 17 -33.31 -48.51 88.08
CA GLY A 17 -32.40 -47.97 87.07
C GLY A 17 -32.95 -47.97 85.63
N CYS A 18 -34.11 -48.59 85.39
CA CYS A 18 -34.76 -48.58 84.09
C CYS A 18 -35.73 -47.39 83.99
N ASP A 19 -35.20 -46.26 83.52
CA ASP A 19 -35.97 -45.04 83.35
C ASP A 19 -36.64 -44.97 81.97
N ILE A 20 -37.84 -45.57 81.89
CA ILE A 20 -38.66 -45.58 80.68
C ILE A 20 -39.19 -44.17 80.34
N GLU A 21 -39.37 -43.31 81.34
CA GLU A 21 -39.91 -41.96 81.15
C GLU A 21 -38.91 -41.07 80.42
N THR A 22 -37.63 -41.12 80.83
CA THR A 22 -36.53 -40.46 80.09
C THR A 22 -36.44 -40.96 78.64
N ASP A 23 -36.55 -42.28 78.41
CA ASP A 23 -36.52 -42.83 77.04
C ASP A 23 -37.71 -42.34 76.20
N LEU A 24 -38.92 -42.29 76.76
CA LEU A 24 -40.10 -41.74 76.08
C LEU A 24 -39.92 -40.26 75.74
N ASP A 25 -39.43 -39.45 76.67
CA ASP A 25 -39.13 -38.03 76.44
C ASP A 25 -38.10 -37.84 75.31
N THR A 26 -37.09 -38.72 75.24
CA THR A 26 -36.12 -38.66 74.13
C THR A 26 -36.75 -39.03 72.80
N ILE A 27 -37.66 -40.01 72.76
CA ILE A 27 -38.39 -40.39 71.54
C ILE A 27 -39.28 -39.24 71.07
N ASP A 28 -40.00 -38.58 71.98
CA ASP A 28 -40.84 -37.43 71.66
C ASP A 28 -40.00 -36.26 71.12
N ARG A 29 -38.84 -36.00 71.73
CA ARG A 29 -37.90 -34.99 71.23
C ARG A 29 -37.35 -35.36 69.85
N ILE A 30 -37.04 -36.63 69.59
CA ILE A 30 -36.61 -37.08 68.26
C ILE A 30 -37.73 -36.87 67.24
N ALA A 31 -38.97 -37.20 67.58
CA ALA A 31 -40.13 -37.01 66.71
C ALA A 31 -40.35 -35.53 66.36
N GLU A 32 -40.21 -34.63 67.35
CA GLU A 32 -40.30 -33.19 67.13
C GLU A 32 -39.16 -32.69 66.22
N ASN A 33 -37.92 -33.11 66.47
CA ASN A 33 -36.78 -32.75 65.63
C ASN A 33 -36.95 -33.25 64.18
N LEU A 34 -37.47 -34.46 64.00
CA LEU A 34 -37.75 -35.01 62.66
C LEU A 34 -38.80 -34.19 61.93
N LYS A 35 -39.84 -33.74 62.65
CA LYS A 35 -40.86 -32.87 62.08
C LYS A 35 -40.29 -31.51 61.68
N GLN A 36 -39.48 -30.89 62.53
CA GLN A 36 -38.80 -29.63 62.21
C GLN A 36 -37.90 -29.77 60.98
N LEU A 37 -37.10 -30.85 60.92
CA LEU A 37 -36.22 -31.11 59.78
C LEU A 37 -37.01 -31.36 58.49
N GLN A 38 -38.16 -32.02 58.57
CA GLN A 38 -39.05 -32.21 57.43
C GLN A 38 -39.63 -30.88 56.95
N ASP A 39 -40.05 -30.01 57.86
CA ASP A 39 -40.60 -28.69 57.52
C ASP A 39 -39.54 -27.78 56.88
N GLU A 40 -38.32 -27.72 57.46
CA GLU A 40 -37.18 -27.00 56.88
C GLU A 40 -36.82 -27.52 55.48
N ARG A 41 -36.77 -28.85 55.33
CA ARG A 41 -36.49 -29.46 54.03
C ARG A 41 -37.54 -29.09 52.99
N ASN A 42 -38.82 -29.11 53.35
CA ASN A 42 -39.90 -28.73 52.44
C ASN A 42 -39.81 -27.25 52.05
N GLN A 43 -39.48 -26.37 53.00
CA GLN A 43 -39.25 -24.94 52.70
C GLN A 43 -38.08 -24.73 51.75
N ASN A 44 -36.96 -25.44 51.96
CA ASN A 44 -35.80 -25.37 51.07
C ASN A 44 -36.16 -25.86 49.65
N ILE A 45 -36.88 -26.97 49.52
CA ILE A 45 -37.33 -27.47 48.21
C ILE A 45 -38.22 -26.45 47.51
N ILE A 46 -39.17 -25.83 48.22
CA ILE A 46 -40.04 -24.79 47.65
C ILE A 46 -39.23 -23.59 47.17
N THR A 47 -38.26 -23.15 47.96
CA THR A 47 -37.40 -22.00 47.63
C THR A 47 -36.54 -22.30 46.40
N GLU A 48 -35.87 -23.45 46.37
CA GLU A 48 -35.07 -23.87 45.21
C GLU A 48 -35.92 -24.02 43.95
N GLN A 49 -37.15 -24.53 44.06
CA GLN A 49 -38.08 -24.61 42.94
C GLN A 49 -38.48 -23.23 42.40
N GLN A 50 -38.72 -22.26 43.27
CA GLN A 50 -39.02 -20.89 42.89
C GLN A 50 -37.82 -20.24 42.19
N GLU A 51 -36.61 -20.39 42.73
CA GLU A 51 -35.38 -19.88 42.11
C GLU A 51 -35.14 -20.51 40.74
N LEU A 52 -35.35 -21.83 40.59
CA LEU A 52 -35.25 -22.52 39.31
C LEU A 52 -36.28 -22.02 38.30
N GLN A 53 -37.51 -21.76 38.75
CA GLN A 53 -38.55 -21.22 37.89
C GLN A 53 -38.18 -19.81 37.40
N GLU A 54 -37.76 -18.92 38.31
CA GLU A 54 -37.32 -17.57 37.94
C GLU A 54 -36.13 -17.57 36.98
N LEU A 55 -35.17 -18.46 37.21
CA LEU A 55 -34.01 -18.59 36.33
C LEU A 55 -34.42 -19.12 34.95
N SER A 56 -35.36 -20.08 34.91
CA SER A 56 -35.91 -20.60 33.67
C SER A 56 -36.67 -19.53 32.88
N GLU A 57 -37.43 -18.68 33.56
CA GLU A 57 -38.14 -17.56 32.93
C GLU A 57 -37.15 -16.53 32.37
N LYS A 58 -36.12 -16.14 33.16
CA LYS A 58 -35.06 -15.24 32.68
C LYS A 58 -34.32 -15.79 31.45
N LEU A 59 -34.04 -17.08 31.46
CA LEU A 59 -33.37 -17.74 30.33
C LEU A 59 -34.25 -17.74 29.08
N ALA A 60 -35.56 -17.97 29.22
CA ALA A 60 -36.51 -17.91 28.11
C ALA A 60 -36.59 -16.47 27.54
N ASP A 61 -36.66 -15.46 28.40
CA ASP A 61 -36.66 -14.05 27.99
C ASP A 61 -35.37 -13.66 27.25
N GLU A 62 -34.21 -14.11 27.76
CA GLU A 62 -32.92 -13.83 27.12
C GLU A 62 -32.79 -14.54 25.77
N GLN A 63 -33.27 -15.78 25.64
CA GLN A 63 -33.34 -16.48 24.36
C GLN A 63 -34.24 -15.74 23.36
N GLN A 64 -35.42 -15.29 23.78
CA GLN A 64 -36.31 -14.50 22.94
C GLN A 64 -35.66 -13.18 22.52
N ASN A 65 -34.95 -12.51 23.43
CA ASN A 65 -34.21 -11.30 23.12
C ASN A 65 -33.12 -11.56 22.08
N ILE A 66 -32.33 -12.63 22.24
CA ILE A 66 -31.32 -13.02 21.25
C ILE A 66 -31.98 -13.27 19.90
N GLU A 67 -33.04 -14.09 19.83
CA GLU A 67 -33.75 -14.35 18.58
C GLU A 67 -34.30 -13.07 17.94
N SER A 68 -34.84 -12.14 18.74
CA SER A 68 -35.33 -10.86 18.24
C SER A 68 -34.20 -9.98 17.70
N LEU A 69 -33.03 -9.99 18.34
CA LEU A 69 -31.84 -9.29 17.88
C LEU A 69 -31.24 -9.92 16.62
N GLU A 70 -31.26 -11.25 16.53
CA GLU A 70 -30.80 -11.99 15.35
C GLU A 70 -31.70 -11.72 14.14
N ASN A 71 -33.02 -11.71 14.37
CA ASN A 71 -34.04 -11.43 13.36
C ASN A 71 -34.28 -9.94 13.15
N SER A 72 -33.61 -9.07 13.92
CA SER A 72 -33.76 -7.63 13.75
C SER A 72 -33.38 -7.23 12.32
N SER A 73 -34.29 -6.52 11.67
CA SER A 73 -34.10 -6.01 10.30
C SER A 73 -32.81 -5.20 10.20
N THR A 74 -32.44 -4.47 11.26
CA THR A 74 -31.19 -3.72 11.37
C THR A 74 -29.95 -4.60 11.28
N ARG A 75 -29.90 -5.75 11.97
CA ARG A 75 -28.75 -6.66 11.89
C ARG A 75 -28.64 -7.30 10.50
N GLN A 76 -29.76 -7.66 9.90
CA GLN A 76 -29.79 -8.19 8.54
C GLN A 76 -29.34 -7.13 7.51
N GLU A 77 -29.78 -5.89 7.66
CA GLU A 77 -29.36 -4.76 6.83
C GLU A 77 -27.88 -4.43 6.99
N ILE A 78 -27.36 -4.45 8.23
CA ILE A 78 -25.92 -4.28 8.47
C ILE A 78 -25.14 -5.42 7.83
N LYS A 79 -25.59 -6.67 7.97
CA LYS A 79 -24.94 -7.85 7.38
C LYS A 79 -24.91 -7.77 5.85
N SER A 80 -26.01 -7.34 5.22
CA SER A 80 -26.06 -7.17 3.76
C SER A 80 -25.15 -6.04 3.29
N LYS A 81 -25.17 -4.88 3.97
CA LYS A 81 -24.26 -3.76 3.71
C LYS A 81 -22.80 -4.19 3.85
N LEU A 82 -22.43 -4.90 4.92
CA LEU A 82 -21.08 -5.41 5.13
C LEU A 82 -20.63 -6.31 3.96
N LYS A 83 -21.49 -7.25 3.52
CA LYS A 83 -21.21 -8.14 2.40
C LYS A 83 -21.02 -7.38 1.09
N THR A 84 -21.86 -6.37 0.83
CA THR A 84 -21.72 -5.52 -0.36
C THR A 84 -20.42 -4.71 -0.33
N ASN A 85 -20.07 -4.11 0.81
CA ASN A 85 -18.80 -3.40 0.98
C ASN A 85 -17.59 -4.30 0.78
N GLN A 86 -17.60 -5.51 1.34
CA GLN A 86 -16.52 -6.49 1.10
C GLN A 86 -16.38 -6.85 -0.38
N SER A 87 -17.50 -7.04 -1.09
CA SER A 87 -17.46 -7.31 -2.53
C SER A 87 -16.89 -6.12 -3.32
N LEU A 88 -17.27 -4.89 -2.95
CA LEU A 88 -16.76 -3.67 -3.57
C LEU A 88 -15.26 -3.51 -3.31
N GLU A 89 -14.80 -3.75 -2.08
CA GLU A 89 -13.39 -3.69 -1.70
C GLU A 89 -12.56 -4.72 -2.49
N LEU A 90 -13.05 -5.95 -2.63
CA LEU A 90 -12.38 -6.97 -3.45
C LEU A 90 -12.32 -6.56 -4.92
N SER A 91 -13.40 -6.00 -5.47
CA SER A 91 -13.40 -5.51 -6.86
C SER A 91 -12.44 -4.33 -7.04
N MET A 92 -12.40 -3.40 -6.08
CA MET A 92 -11.51 -2.24 -6.13
C MET A 92 -10.05 -2.67 -6.05
N ASN A 93 -9.73 -3.60 -5.16
CA ASN A 93 -8.39 -4.18 -5.06
C ASN A 93 -7.97 -4.91 -6.34
N LYS A 94 -8.90 -5.60 -7.01
CA LYS A 94 -8.63 -6.22 -8.31
C LYS A 94 -8.33 -5.16 -9.37
N ASN A 95 -9.16 -4.13 -9.47
CA ASN A 95 -8.95 -3.04 -10.43
C ASN A 95 -7.64 -2.28 -10.17
N LEU A 96 -7.28 -2.05 -8.89
CA LEU A 96 -6.00 -1.44 -8.52
C LEU A 96 -4.80 -2.30 -8.92
N LYS A 97 -4.89 -3.63 -8.76
CA LYS A 97 -3.84 -4.55 -9.21
C LYS A 97 -3.68 -4.51 -10.74
N GLU A 98 -4.78 -4.56 -11.48
CA GLU A 98 -4.77 -4.46 -12.94
C GLU A 98 -4.15 -3.13 -13.40
N LEU A 99 -4.56 -2.01 -12.79
CA LEU A 99 -4.04 -0.69 -13.12
C LEU A 99 -2.55 -0.54 -12.76
N THR A 100 -2.12 -1.14 -11.66
CA THR A 100 -0.70 -1.18 -11.27
C THR A 100 0.12 -2.00 -12.26
N SER A 101 -0.39 -3.15 -12.73
CA SER A 101 0.24 -3.96 -13.76
C SER A 101 0.40 -3.17 -15.06
N ILE A 102 -0.68 -2.55 -15.54
CA ILE A 102 -0.65 -1.73 -16.76
C ILE A 102 0.34 -0.58 -16.63
N LYS A 103 0.37 0.09 -15.47
CA LYS A 103 1.36 1.15 -15.21
C LYS A 103 2.79 0.62 -15.29
N GLN A 104 3.06 -0.55 -14.73
CA GLN A 104 4.38 -1.18 -14.78
C GLN A 104 4.76 -1.55 -16.23
N ASP A 105 3.83 -2.10 -17.01
CA ASP A 105 4.04 -2.45 -18.41
C ASP A 105 4.33 -1.19 -19.24
N LEU A 106 3.55 -0.12 -19.06
CA LEU A 106 3.77 1.17 -19.72
C LEU A 106 5.11 1.80 -19.34
N SER A 107 5.49 1.73 -18.06
CA SER A 107 6.79 2.23 -17.59
C SER A 107 7.94 1.47 -18.23
N THR A 108 7.79 0.15 -18.41
CA THR A 108 8.80 -0.69 -19.07
C THR A 108 8.90 -0.36 -20.56
N ASN A 109 7.76 -0.21 -21.24
CA ASN A 109 7.73 0.19 -22.65
C ASN A 109 8.33 1.58 -22.87
N LEU A 110 8.07 2.52 -21.97
CA LEU A 110 8.65 3.87 -22.03
C LEU A 110 10.16 3.83 -21.82
N SER A 111 10.67 3.03 -20.89
CA SER A 111 12.12 2.83 -20.71
C SER A 111 12.74 2.29 -21.99
N ASN A 112 12.17 1.23 -22.57
CA ASN A 112 12.67 0.65 -23.81
C ASN A 112 12.68 1.67 -24.96
N LEU A 113 11.62 2.48 -25.10
CA LEU A 113 11.55 3.48 -26.16
C LEU A 113 12.56 4.62 -25.98
N VAL A 114 12.85 4.99 -24.72
CA VAL A 114 13.92 5.96 -24.41
C VAL A 114 15.28 5.36 -24.74
N ASP A 115 15.53 4.09 -24.41
CA ASP A 115 16.76 3.39 -24.75
C ASP A 115 16.94 3.28 -26.27
N ASP A 116 15.88 2.93 -27.00
CA ASP A 116 15.86 2.90 -28.47
C ASP A 116 16.16 4.29 -29.05
N TYR A 117 15.50 5.34 -28.55
CA TYR A 117 15.74 6.72 -28.98
C TYR A 117 17.20 7.13 -28.77
N ASN A 118 17.76 6.88 -27.58
CA ASN A 118 19.16 7.17 -27.28
C ASN A 118 20.11 6.37 -28.18
N SER A 119 19.74 5.16 -28.60
CA SER A 119 20.54 4.36 -29.52
C SER A 119 20.51 4.91 -30.95
N LEU A 120 19.37 5.40 -31.42
CA LEU A 120 19.24 6.05 -32.72
C LEU A 120 19.96 7.40 -32.76
N ASP A 121 19.86 8.19 -31.69
CA ASP A 121 20.52 9.51 -31.61
C ASP A 121 22.03 9.38 -31.75
N LYS A 122 22.63 8.37 -31.10
CA LYS A 122 24.04 8.01 -31.29
C LYS A 122 24.38 7.59 -32.71
N GLN A 123 23.52 6.82 -33.38
CA GLN A 123 23.74 6.41 -34.76
C GLN A 123 23.68 7.61 -35.72
N ILE A 124 22.84 8.62 -35.45
CA ILE A 124 22.77 9.85 -36.23
C ILE A 124 24.04 10.68 -36.02
N GLU A 125 24.50 10.84 -34.78
CA GLU A 125 25.74 11.57 -34.47
C GLU A 125 26.96 10.92 -35.16
N GLU A 126 27.01 9.58 -35.23
CA GLU A 126 28.04 8.84 -35.97
C GLU A 126 28.00 9.06 -37.49
N LEU A 127 26.82 9.33 -38.07
CA LEU A 127 26.67 9.58 -39.51
C LEU A 127 27.04 11.03 -39.90
N ASP A 128 26.67 12.01 -39.09
CA ASP A 128 26.98 13.43 -39.33
C ASP A 128 28.50 13.71 -39.30
N PHE A 129 29.27 12.94 -38.51
CA PHE A 129 30.73 13.07 -38.46
C PHE A 129 31.45 12.63 -39.75
N ILE A 130 30.80 11.88 -40.63
CA ILE A 130 31.45 11.29 -41.82
C ILE A 130 31.33 12.22 -43.04
N GLU A 131 30.28 13.04 -43.15
CA GLU A 131 30.00 13.81 -44.37
C GLU A 131 30.69 15.19 -44.41
N ASP A 132 31.18 15.71 -43.28
CA ASP A 132 31.44 17.16 -43.14
C ASP A 132 32.94 17.56 -43.05
N ASP A 133 33.86 16.60 -42.94
CA ASP A 133 35.30 16.88 -42.77
C ASP A 133 36.09 16.96 -44.10
N GLU A 134 35.75 16.16 -45.12
CA GLU A 134 36.54 16.12 -46.38
C GLU A 134 36.35 17.38 -47.25
N ASP A 135 35.14 17.95 -47.28
CA ASP A 135 34.82 19.10 -48.14
C ASP A 135 35.34 20.44 -47.58
N LYS A 136 35.43 20.57 -46.26
CA LYS A 136 35.90 21.81 -45.60
C LYS A 136 37.39 22.05 -45.85
N ASP A 137 38.20 20.99 -45.87
CA ASP A 137 39.64 21.08 -46.11
C ASP A 137 39.96 21.57 -47.53
N ALA A 138 39.22 21.11 -48.55
CA ALA A 138 39.41 21.54 -49.93
C ALA A 138 39.12 23.04 -50.13
N ILE A 139 38.10 23.58 -49.46
CA ILE A 139 37.72 25.00 -49.53
C ILE A 139 38.78 25.87 -48.83
N VAL A 140 39.25 25.45 -47.64
CA VAL A 140 40.29 26.17 -46.89
C VAL A 140 41.60 26.25 -47.69
N LEU A 141 42.01 25.16 -48.36
CA LEU A 141 43.20 25.14 -49.20
C LEU A 141 43.08 26.10 -50.40
N LYS A 142 41.93 26.13 -51.08
CA LYS A 142 41.67 27.08 -52.18
C LYS A 142 41.76 28.53 -51.69
N LEU A 143 41.17 28.86 -50.53
CA LEU A 143 41.24 30.21 -49.95
C LEU A 143 42.68 30.60 -49.57
N MET A 144 43.49 29.68 -49.04
CA MET A 144 44.90 29.95 -48.75
C MET A 144 45.71 30.27 -50.01
N VAL A 145 45.42 29.60 -51.12
CA VAL A 145 46.08 29.87 -52.41
C VAL A 145 45.74 31.28 -52.89
N TYR A 146 44.46 31.67 -52.93
CA TYR A 146 44.06 33.02 -53.33
C TYR A 146 44.65 34.12 -52.42
N ARG A 147 44.75 33.86 -51.11
CA ARG A 147 45.39 34.79 -50.17
C ARG A 147 46.90 34.93 -50.42
N LYS A 148 47.60 33.86 -50.80
CA LYS A 148 49.03 33.92 -51.17
C LYS A 148 49.26 34.70 -52.46
N PHE A 149 48.31 34.65 -53.38
CA PHE A 149 48.29 35.52 -54.56
C PHE A 149 48.02 36.99 -54.22
N GLY A 150 47.83 37.37 -52.95
CA GLY A 150 47.68 38.78 -52.58
C GLY A 150 46.28 39.33 -52.83
N LEU A 151 45.30 38.45 -53.08
CA LEU A 151 43.89 38.80 -53.11
C LEU A 151 43.35 38.79 -51.68
N LYS A 152 42.87 39.95 -51.22
CA LYS A 152 42.15 40.06 -49.96
C LYS A 152 40.77 40.62 -50.24
N ILE A 153 39.75 39.86 -49.89
CA ILE A 153 38.35 40.28 -49.99
C ILE A 153 37.97 40.91 -48.66
N ASP A 154 37.47 42.14 -48.70
CA ASP A 154 36.84 42.79 -47.57
C ASP A 154 35.32 42.72 -47.73
N ILE A 155 34.73 41.69 -47.12
CA ILE A 155 33.30 41.38 -47.15
C ILE A 155 32.42 42.56 -46.68
N PRO A 156 32.75 43.31 -45.60
CA PRO A 156 31.90 44.43 -45.16
C PRO A 156 31.84 45.61 -46.14
N SER A 157 32.84 45.80 -47.01
CA SER A 157 32.93 46.94 -47.93
C SER A 157 32.74 46.57 -49.40
N ASN A 158 32.51 45.29 -49.72
CA ASN A 158 32.47 44.76 -51.09
C ASN A 158 33.67 45.21 -51.95
N THR A 159 34.83 45.31 -51.33
CA THR A 159 36.08 45.72 -51.97
C THR A 159 37.06 44.55 -52.03
N LEU A 160 37.61 44.33 -53.22
CA LEU A 160 38.71 43.43 -53.48
C LEU A 160 40.00 44.25 -53.46
N ILE A 161 40.90 43.89 -52.55
CA ILE A 161 42.23 44.48 -52.45
C ILE A 161 43.19 43.56 -53.18
N ILE A 162 43.84 44.08 -54.22
CA ILE A 162 44.85 43.37 -55.00
C ILE A 162 46.21 43.93 -54.60
N TYR A 163 47.04 43.09 -53.98
CA TYR A 163 48.38 43.48 -53.58
C TYR A 163 49.43 42.84 -54.50
N ASN A 164 50.08 43.66 -55.32
CA ASN A 164 51.22 43.21 -56.13
C ASN A 164 52.54 43.55 -55.40
N LYS A 165 53.28 42.50 -55.02
CA LYS A 165 54.57 42.61 -54.31
C LYS A 165 55.68 43.25 -55.14
N GLU A 166 55.65 43.11 -56.46
CA GLU A 166 56.75 43.57 -57.33
C GLU A 166 56.64 45.05 -57.66
N LYS A 167 55.41 45.57 -57.79
CA LYS A 167 55.14 46.97 -58.14
C LYS A 167 54.82 47.85 -56.92
N ASN A 168 54.73 47.26 -55.72
CA ASN A 168 54.40 47.91 -54.45
C ASN A 168 53.14 48.80 -54.54
N LEU A 169 52.17 48.37 -55.34
CA LEU A 169 50.90 49.05 -55.58
C LEU A 169 49.78 48.23 -54.97
N THR A 170 48.90 48.92 -54.24
CA THR A 170 47.67 48.35 -53.67
C THR A 170 46.51 48.97 -54.43
N ASP A 171 45.83 48.17 -55.24
CA ASP A 171 44.64 48.63 -55.96
C ASP A 171 43.38 48.12 -55.26
N PHE A 172 42.36 48.98 -55.24
CA PHE A 172 41.04 48.70 -54.67
C PHE A 172 40.04 48.55 -55.82
N LEU A 173 39.41 47.39 -55.92
CA LEU A 173 38.35 47.12 -56.88
C LEU A 173 37.04 46.84 -56.15
N ASN A 174 35.99 47.61 -56.43
CA ASN A 174 34.66 47.34 -55.89
C ASN A 174 33.98 46.29 -56.77
N TYR A 175 33.79 45.08 -56.27
CA TYR A 175 33.17 43.99 -57.05
C TYR A 175 31.63 44.02 -56.99
N GLY A 176 31.03 44.97 -56.26
CA GLY A 176 29.58 45.08 -56.05
C GLY A 176 28.85 46.10 -56.95
N ASP A 177 29.50 46.70 -57.95
CA ASP A 177 28.85 47.61 -58.91
C ASP A 177 28.50 46.81 -60.18
N GLU A 178 27.21 46.70 -60.53
CA GLU A 178 26.69 46.00 -61.73
C GLU A 178 27.24 46.54 -63.06
N LYS A 179 28.05 47.61 -63.02
CA LYS A 179 28.69 48.25 -64.17
C LYS A 179 29.88 47.47 -64.73
N TYR A 180 30.46 46.54 -63.98
CA TYR A 180 31.61 45.76 -64.42
C TYR A 180 31.20 44.32 -64.74
N SER A 181 31.53 43.85 -65.95
CA SER A 181 31.32 42.44 -66.28
C SER A 181 32.37 41.56 -65.59
N ASP A 182 32.01 40.32 -65.29
CA ASP A 182 32.94 39.31 -64.73
C ASP A 182 34.21 39.16 -65.58
N TYR A 183 34.07 39.33 -66.90
CA TYR A 183 35.17 39.33 -67.85
C TYR A 183 36.12 40.52 -67.65
N PHE A 184 35.58 41.72 -67.41
CA PHE A 184 36.38 42.91 -67.12
C PHE A 184 37.10 42.79 -65.77
N ILE A 185 36.42 42.30 -64.73
CA ILE A 185 37.00 42.09 -63.40
C ILE A 185 38.14 41.07 -63.48
N SER A 186 37.93 39.95 -64.17
CA SER A 186 38.95 38.91 -64.33
C SER A 186 40.18 39.43 -65.07
N ASN A 187 40.01 40.09 -66.21
CA ASN A 187 41.14 40.67 -66.95
C ASN A 187 41.85 41.75 -66.14
N TYR A 188 41.12 42.60 -65.41
CA TYR A 188 41.70 43.63 -64.56
C TYR A 188 42.57 43.05 -63.44
N ILE A 189 42.14 41.94 -62.83
CA ILE A 189 42.92 41.22 -61.83
C ILE A 189 44.19 40.65 -62.47
N TRP A 190 44.08 39.99 -63.63
CA TRP A 190 45.22 39.38 -64.32
C TRP A 190 46.23 40.40 -64.86
N ASP A 191 45.79 41.55 -65.37
CA ASP A 191 46.66 42.62 -65.89
C ASP A 191 47.44 43.34 -64.77
N ARG A 192 46.94 43.30 -63.54
CA ARG A 192 47.55 43.95 -62.36
C ARG A 192 48.50 43.04 -61.58
N PHE A 193 48.53 41.74 -61.89
CA PHE A 193 49.54 40.82 -61.40
C PHE A 193 50.90 41.00 -62.10
#